data_AF-A0AAV8ZHY9-F1
#
_entry.id   AF-A0AAV8ZHY9-F1
#
_cell.length_a   1.000
_cell.length_b   1.000
_cell.length_c   1.000
_cell.angle_alpha   90.00
_cell.angle_beta   90.00
_cell.angle_gamma   90.00
#
_symmetry.space_group_name_H-M   'P 1'
#
loop_
_entity.id
_entity.type
_entity.pdbx_description
1 polymer ?
#
loop_
_entity_poly.entity_id
_entity_poly.type
_entity_poly.pdbx_seq_one_letter_code
_entity_poly.pdbx_strand_id
1 'polypeptide(L)'
;MSKYFNVGLVRRVLCLYLHNESEKFSTIFCENLKRAEVAEVINRSFFFLGWDVEETKYQSALVRALSNCSDLSSLVSIVHSKIAAALLIVPIKDSITVFSCIKGKVSDKDLLTALINVEQFLIVENQQEKN
;
A
#
# COMPACT_ATOMS: atom_id res chain seq x y z
N MET A 1 -27.48 -3.68 -28.70
CA MET A 1 -26.83 -2.46 -28.18
C MET A 1 -26.66 -2.58 -26.67
N SER A 2 -25.44 -2.74 -26.18
CA SER A 2 -25.08 -2.37 -24.82
C SER A 2 -23.76 -1.61 -24.91
N LYS A 3 -23.84 -0.29 -24.85
CA LYS A 3 -22.72 0.67 -24.95
C LYS A 3 -22.52 1.39 -23.62
N TYR A 4 -22.66 0.68 -22.50
CA TYR A 4 -22.54 1.30 -21.18
C TYR A 4 -21.62 0.45 -20.28
N PHE A 5 -20.55 1.12 -19.85
CA PHE A 5 -19.51 0.70 -18.90
C PHE A 5 -18.39 -0.20 -19.43
N ASN A 6 -17.58 0.34 -20.34
CA ASN A 6 -16.14 0.10 -20.26
C ASN A 6 -15.43 1.44 -20.01
N VAL A 7 -15.76 2.08 -18.87
CA VAL A 7 -14.79 3.00 -18.26
C VAL A 7 -13.83 2.04 -17.58
N GLY A 8 -12.79 1.61 -18.31
CA GLY A 8 -11.81 0.67 -17.77
C GLY A 8 -11.36 1.17 -16.41
N LEU A 9 -11.66 0.43 -15.35
CA LEU A 9 -11.29 0.80 -13.99
C LEU A 9 -9.78 1.04 -13.98
N VAL A 10 -9.37 2.29 -13.79
CA VAL A 10 -7.95 2.60 -13.62
C VAL A 10 -7.52 1.87 -12.36
N ARG A 11 -6.60 0.90 -12.51
CA ARG A 11 -6.04 0.18 -11.37
C ARG A 11 -5.46 1.18 -10.39
N ARG A 12 -5.58 0.89 -9.09
CA ARG A 12 -5.04 1.69 -7.98
C ARG A 12 -4.15 0.80 -7.14
N VAL A 13 -3.13 1.39 -6.52
CA VAL A 13 -2.20 0.71 -5.61
C VAL A 13 -2.88 0.54 -4.26
N LEU A 14 -2.72 -0.60 -3.58
CA LEU A 14 -3.09 -0.72 -2.16
C LEU A 14 -1.91 -0.23 -1.30
N CYS A 15 -2.12 0.84 -0.54
CA CYS A 15 -1.25 1.23 0.56
C CYS A 15 -1.80 0.61 1.85
N LEU A 16 -1.21 -0.51 2.28
CA LEU A 16 -1.50 -1.14 3.57
C LEU A 16 -0.56 -0.54 4.62
N TYR A 17 -1.10 0.32 5.47
CA TYR A 17 -0.39 0.94 6.58
C TYR A 17 -0.59 0.12 7.86
N LEU A 18 0.49 -0.48 8.35
CA LEU A 18 0.58 -1.16 9.63
C LEU A 18 0.99 -0.14 10.69
N HIS A 19 0.08 0.19 11.59
CA HIS A 19 0.26 1.16 12.66
C HIS A 19 0.73 0.49 13.95
N ASN A 20 1.77 1.03 14.57
CA ASN A 20 2.18 0.73 15.93
C ASN A 20 2.57 2.06 16.61
N GLU A 21 1.81 2.44 17.64
CA GLU A 21 1.95 3.72 18.33
C GLU A 21 3.33 3.89 18.99
N SER A 22 3.94 2.77 19.42
CA SER A 22 5.26 2.79 20.04
C SER A 22 6.41 3.08 19.07
N GLU A 23 6.18 2.97 17.76
CA GLU A 23 7.22 3.20 16.76
C GLU A 23 7.23 4.64 16.22
N LYS A 24 8.41 5.24 16.24
CA LYS A 24 8.66 6.58 15.64
C LYS A 24 8.24 6.66 14.17
N PHE A 25 8.31 5.53 13.44
CA PHE A 25 7.83 5.45 12.07
C PHE A 25 6.37 5.88 11.95
N SER A 26 5.49 5.41 12.84
CA SER A 26 4.07 5.74 12.80
C SER A 26 3.80 7.24 13.00
N THR A 27 4.54 7.89 13.91
CA THR A 27 4.46 9.36 14.06
C THR A 27 4.87 10.07 12.77
N ILE A 28 6.03 9.72 12.20
CA ILE A 28 6.53 10.36 10.97
C ILE A 28 5.58 10.11 9.80
N PHE A 29 5.05 8.89 9.68
CA PHE A 29 4.10 8.53 8.64
C PHE A 29 2.83 9.39 8.73
N CYS A 30 2.23 9.48 9.93
CA CYS A 30 1.04 10.29 10.16
C CYS A 30 1.28 11.79 9.89
N GLU A 31 2.43 12.34 10.26
CA GLU A 31 2.78 13.74 9.91
C GLU A 31 2.87 13.93 8.39
N ASN A 32 3.40 12.95 7.65
CA ASN A 32 3.44 13.04 6.20
C ASN A 32 2.05 13.00 5.55
N LEU A 33 1.09 12.26 6.11
CA LEU A 33 -0.28 12.21 5.60
C LEU A 33 -1.00 13.57 5.68
N LYS A 34 -0.56 14.48 6.56
CA LYS A 34 -1.13 15.83 6.67
C LYS A 34 -0.68 16.77 5.54
N ARG A 35 0.36 16.39 4.79
CA ARG A 35 0.90 17.20 3.70
C ARG A 35 0.00 17.07 2.47
N ALA A 36 -0.35 18.21 1.88
CA ALA A 36 -1.29 18.27 0.76
C ALA A 36 -0.83 17.41 -0.43
N GLU A 37 0.45 17.50 -0.78
CA GLU A 37 1.04 16.76 -1.89
C GLU A 37 1.01 15.23 -1.68
N VAL A 38 1.09 14.75 -0.44
CA VAL A 38 0.97 13.32 -0.10
C VAL A 38 -0.49 12.89 -0.21
N ALA A 39 -1.40 13.66 0.39
CA ALA A 39 -2.83 13.39 0.36
C ALA A 39 -3.37 13.36 -1.08
N GLU A 40 -2.94 14.28 -1.94
CA GLU A 40 -3.32 14.33 -3.35
C GLU A 40 -2.92 13.08 -4.12
N VAL A 41 -1.68 12.60 -3.94
CA VAL A 41 -1.19 11.38 -4.59
C VAL A 41 -1.96 10.16 -4.10
N ILE A 42 -2.18 10.02 -2.78
CA ILE A 42 -2.95 8.91 -2.19
C ILE A 42 -4.38 8.89 -2.74
N ASN A 43 -5.08 10.03 -2.70
CA ASN A 43 -6.46 10.11 -3.15
C ASN A 43 -6.61 9.81 -4.64
N ARG A 44 -5.64 10.19 -5.46
CA ARG A 44 -5.66 9.93 -6.89
C ARG A 44 -5.44 8.45 -7.22
N SER A 45 -4.41 7.83 -6.63
CA SER A 45 -3.88 6.56 -7.16
C SER A 45 -3.90 5.38 -6.19
N PHE A 46 -4.35 5.57 -4.94
CA PHE A 46 -4.22 4.56 -3.89
C PHE A 46 -5.54 4.22 -3.19
N PHE A 47 -5.76 2.93 -2.95
CA PHE A 47 -6.61 2.48 -1.84
C PHE A 47 -5.78 2.47 -0.57
N PHE A 48 -6.19 3.23 0.44
CA PHE A 48 -5.50 3.29 1.72
C PHE A 48 -6.23 2.41 2.74
N LEU A 49 -5.49 1.48 3.35
CA LEU A 49 -5.99 0.61 4.42
C LEU A 49 -5.07 0.73 5.63
N GLY A 50 -5.58 1.31 6.71
CA GLY A 50 -4.89 1.32 8.01
C GLY A 50 -5.20 0.05 8.79
N TRP A 51 -4.20 -0.51 9.43
CA TRP A 51 -4.31 -1.67 10.29
C TRP A 51 -3.46 -1.49 11.54
N ASP A 52 -4.09 -1.52 12.71
CA ASP A 52 -3.40 -1.51 14.00
C ASP A 52 -2.82 -2.91 14.27
N VAL A 53 -1.49 -3.03 14.35
CA VAL A 53 -0.83 -4.31 14.63
C VAL A 53 -0.69 -4.61 16.12
N GLU A 54 -1.04 -3.67 16.99
CA GLU A 54 -1.11 -3.87 18.44
C GLU A 54 -2.43 -4.53 18.83
N GLU A 55 -3.52 -4.25 18.10
CA GLU A 55 -4.83 -4.90 18.24
C GLU A 55 -4.83 -6.34 17.68
N THR A 56 -4.73 -7.30 18.60
CA THR A 56 -4.63 -8.73 18.26
C THR A 56 -5.93 -9.40 17.84
N LYS A 57 -7.10 -8.81 18.16
CA LYS A 57 -8.43 -9.42 17.94
C LYS A 57 -8.66 -9.88 16.49
N TYR A 58 -8.16 -9.12 15.53
CA TYR A 58 -8.34 -9.42 14.09
C TYR A 58 -7.04 -9.80 13.39
N GLN A 59 -5.92 -9.90 14.11
CA GLN A 59 -4.60 -10.17 13.53
C GLN A 59 -4.59 -11.47 12.71
N SER A 60 -5.29 -12.51 13.18
CA SER A 60 -5.42 -13.79 12.47
C SER A 60 -6.10 -13.65 11.10
N ALA A 61 -7.05 -12.72 10.95
CA ALA A 61 -7.72 -12.48 9.68
C ALA A 61 -6.76 -11.83 8.66
N LEU A 62 -5.98 -10.83 9.09
CA LEU A 62 -4.96 -10.22 8.24
C LEU A 62 -3.88 -11.23 7.86
N VAL A 63 -3.34 -11.98 8.83
CA VAL A 63 -2.33 -13.02 8.58
C VAL A 63 -2.85 -14.03 7.56
N ARG A 64 -4.07 -14.53 7.72
CA ARG A 64 -4.67 -15.47 6.76
C ARG A 64 -4.82 -14.86 5.37
N ALA A 65 -5.25 -13.60 5.26
CA ALA A 65 -5.38 -12.91 3.98
C ALA A 65 -4.02 -12.79 3.27
N LEU A 66 -2.96 -12.44 3.99
CA LEU A 66 -1.60 -12.35 3.45
C LEU A 66 -1.02 -13.72 3.10
N SER A 67 -1.22 -14.75 3.94
CA SER A 67 -0.73 -16.11 3.70
C SER A 67 -1.38 -16.79 2.49
N ASN A 68 -2.63 -16.44 2.16
CA ASN A 68 -3.34 -17.00 1.02
C ASN A 68 -2.81 -16.49 -0.34
N CYS A 69 -1.99 -15.43 -0.34
CA CYS A 69 -1.32 -14.94 -1.53
C CYS A 69 0.19 -15.19 -1.40
N SER A 70 0.75 -16.04 -2.27
CA SER A 70 2.16 -16.41 -2.23
C SER A 70 3.09 -15.19 -2.26
N ASP A 71 2.74 -14.19 -3.07
CA ASP A 71 3.50 -12.95 -3.26
C ASP A 71 3.51 -12.03 -2.03
N LEU A 72 2.56 -12.23 -1.11
CA LEU A 72 2.42 -11.45 0.14
C LEU A 72 2.81 -12.24 1.39
N SER A 73 3.11 -13.54 1.25
CA SER A 73 3.32 -14.43 2.41
C SER A 73 4.49 -14.00 3.31
N SER A 74 5.51 -13.35 2.74
CA SER A 74 6.65 -12.77 3.47
C SER A 74 6.25 -11.65 4.45
N LEU A 75 5.14 -10.95 4.19
CA LEU A 75 4.63 -9.83 5.00
C LEU A 75 4.05 -10.29 6.34
N VAL A 76 3.71 -11.57 6.48
CA VAL A 76 3.20 -12.16 7.73
C VAL A 76 4.19 -11.93 8.88
N SER A 77 5.49 -12.01 8.60
CA SER A 77 6.55 -11.77 9.60
C SER A 77 6.50 -10.35 10.18
N ILE A 78 6.15 -9.35 9.37
CA ILE A 78 6.01 -7.95 9.78
C ILE A 78 4.84 -7.81 10.74
N VAL A 79 3.69 -8.42 10.40
CA VAL A 79 2.47 -8.40 11.23
C VAL A 79 2.69 -9.12 12.56
N HIS A 80 3.33 -10.29 12.56
CA HIS A 80 3.65 -11.01 13.80
C HIS A 80 4.64 -10.25 14.69
N SER A 81 5.59 -9.55 14.08
CA SER A 81 6.59 -8.76 14.80
C SER A 81 6.04 -7.40 15.25
N LYS A 82 4.77 -7.09 14.94
CA LYS A 82 4.12 -5.80 15.20
C LYS A 82 4.92 -4.61 14.69
N ILE A 83 5.60 -4.77 13.56
CA ILE A 83 6.44 -3.71 13.01
C ILE A 83 5.56 -2.67 12.30
N ALA A 84 5.78 -1.39 12.59
CA ALA A 84 5.14 -0.32 11.86
C ALA A 84 5.70 -0.25 10.43
N ALA A 85 4.82 -0.25 9.43
CA ALA A 85 5.23 -0.25 8.02
C ALA A 85 4.15 0.31 7.09
N ALA A 86 4.56 0.86 5.96
CA ALA A 86 3.67 1.12 4.83
C ALA A 86 4.05 0.24 3.66
N LEU A 87 3.12 -0.60 3.24
CA LEU A 87 3.30 -1.59 2.17
C LEU A 87 2.57 -1.10 0.93
N LEU A 88 3.30 -0.88 -0.16
CA LEU A 88 2.75 -0.45 -1.44
C LEU A 88 2.58 -1.69 -2.33
N ILE A 89 1.36 -2.19 -2.42
CA ILE A 89 1.00 -3.44 -3.12
C ILE A 89 0.33 -3.07 -4.43
N VAL A 90 0.95 -3.48 -5.54
CA VAL A 90 0.52 -3.11 -6.89
C VAL A 90 -0.16 -4.30 -7.55
N PRO A 91 -1.37 -4.12 -8.11
CA PRO A 91 -1.93 -5.11 -9.02
C PRO A 91 -1.23 -5.04 -10.38
N ILE A 92 -0.58 -6.14 -10.76
CA ILE A 92 -0.05 -6.36 -12.11
C ILE A 92 -0.98 -7.33 -12.84
N LYS A 93 -0.77 -7.58 -14.14
CA LYS A 93 -1.64 -8.47 -14.91
C LYS A 93 -1.75 -9.85 -14.23
N ASP A 94 -2.96 -10.22 -13.84
CA ASP A 94 -3.30 -11.50 -13.20
C ASP A 94 -2.51 -11.84 -11.91
N SER A 95 -1.86 -10.86 -11.27
CA SER A 95 -1.05 -11.05 -10.06
C SER A 95 -0.97 -9.76 -9.21
N ILE A 96 -0.36 -9.85 -8.03
CA ILE A 96 -0.05 -8.70 -7.18
C ILE A 96 1.41 -8.77 -6.74
N THR A 97 2.03 -7.62 -6.53
CA THR A 97 3.41 -7.56 -6.05
C THR A 97 3.60 -6.45 -5.02
N VAL A 98 4.54 -6.64 -4.10
CA VAL A 98 4.95 -5.60 -3.16
C VAL A 98 6.00 -4.73 -3.84
N PHE A 99 5.62 -3.53 -4.25
CA PHE A 99 6.53 -2.57 -4.88
C PHE A 99 7.48 -1.94 -3.86
N SER A 100 6.98 -1.64 -2.66
CA SER A 100 7.80 -1.06 -1.60
C SER A 100 7.30 -1.46 -0.22
N CYS A 101 8.23 -1.65 0.70
CA CYS A 101 7.97 -1.82 2.13
C CYS A 101 8.75 -0.73 2.88
N ILE A 102 8.04 0.31 3.30
CA ILE A 102 8.61 1.45 4.01
C ILE A 102 8.47 1.19 5.51
N LYS A 103 9.57 1.16 6.27
CA LYS A 103 9.56 0.91 7.72
C LYS A 103 10.80 1.49 8.41
N GLY A 104 10.76 1.64 9.72
CA GLY A 104 11.91 2.07 10.52
C GLY A 104 12.26 3.56 10.32
N LYS A 105 13.56 3.85 10.17
CA LYS A 105 14.05 5.24 10.05
C LYS A 105 13.80 5.77 8.63
N VAL A 106 12.80 6.64 8.50
CA VAL A 106 12.44 7.32 7.25
C VAL A 106 12.54 8.84 7.39
N SER A 107 12.92 9.49 6.31
CA SER A 107 12.82 10.93 6.14
C SER A 107 11.38 11.36 5.84
N ASP A 108 11.10 12.64 5.98
CA ASP A 108 9.87 13.27 5.51
C ASP A 108 9.68 13.14 3.99
N LYS A 109 10.75 12.96 3.20
CA LYS A 109 10.63 12.86 1.73
C LYS A 109 10.44 11.45 1.21
N ASP A 110 10.77 10.44 2.02
CA ASP A 110 10.81 9.04 1.57
C ASP A 110 9.42 8.54 1.17
N LEU A 111 8.39 8.91 1.94
CA LEU A 111 7.01 8.49 1.65
C LEU A 111 6.54 9.05 0.30
N LEU A 112 6.63 10.37 0.11
CA LEU A 112 6.19 11.02 -1.12
C LEU A 112 6.93 10.45 -2.34
N THR A 113 8.24 10.25 -2.21
CA THR A 113 9.07 9.68 -3.28
C THR A 113 8.60 8.27 -3.64
N ALA A 114 8.35 7.41 -2.65
CA ALA A 114 7.85 6.06 -2.89
C ALA A 114 6.46 6.05 -3.53
N LEU A 115 5.56 6.95 -3.10
CA LEU A 115 4.21 7.08 -3.67
C LEU A 115 4.25 7.53 -5.13
N ILE A 116 5.09 8.51 -5.47
CA ILE A 116 5.25 8.99 -6.86
C ILE A 116 5.84 7.87 -7.74
N ASN A 117 6.86 7.17 -7.26
CA ASN A 117 7.53 6.12 -8.02
C ASN A 117 6.55 4.97 -8.36
N VAL A 118 5.73 4.55 -7.39
CA VAL A 118 4.76 3.47 -7.65
C VAL A 118 3.59 3.93 -8.52
N GLU A 119 3.17 5.20 -8.42
CA GLU A 119 2.18 5.78 -9.33
C GLU A 119 2.68 5.77 -10.78
N GLN A 120 3.92 6.21 -11.01
CA GLN A 120 4.55 6.19 -12.33
C GLN A 120 4.67 4.77 -12.88
N PHE A 121 5.08 3.81 -12.03
CA PHE A 121 5.13 2.40 -12.40
C PHE A 121 3.74 1.89 -12.85
N LEU A 122 2.69 2.15 -12.06
CA LEU A 122 1.34 1.70 -12.38
C LEU A 122 0.78 2.33 -13.67
N ILE A 123 1.16 3.57 -13.99
CA ILE A 123 0.80 4.21 -15.27
C ILE A 123 1.39 3.43 -16.44
N VAL A 124 2.66 3.02 -16.36
CA VAL A 124 3.33 2.23 -17.41
C VAL A 124 2.68 0.85 -17.55
N GLU A 125 2.43 0.16 -16.43
CA GLU A 125 1.74 -1.14 -16.43
C GLU A 125 0.35 -1.06 -17.07
N ASN A 126 -0.41 0.02 -16.79
CA ASN A 126 -1.72 0.26 -17.39
C ASN A 126 -1.69 0.54 -18.90
N GLN A 127 -0.56 1.00 -19.43
CA GLN A 127 -0.40 1.22 -20.88
C GLN A 127 -0.04 -0.09 -21.59
N GLN A 128 0.81 -0.92 -20.99
CA GLN A 128 1.23 -2.20 -21.56
C GLN A 128 0.06 -3.18 -21.73
N GLU A 129 -0.90 -3.19 -20.82
CA GLU A 129 -2.08 -4.07 -20.91
C GLU A 129 -3.11 -3.67 -21.98
N LYS A 130 -3.05 -2.43 -22.47
CA LYS A 130 -3.96 -1.92 -23.51
C LYS A 130 -3.49 -2.25 -24.93
N ASN A 131 -2.23 -2.67 -25.08
CA ASN A 131 -1.60 -3.04 -26.34
C ASN A 131 -1.57 -4.56 -26.51
#